data_AF-A0A7G8FMS5-F1
#
_entry.id   AF-A0A7G8FMS5-F1
#
_cell.length_a   1.000
_cell.length_b   1.000
_cell.length_c   1.000
_cell.angle_alpha   90.00
_cell.angle_beta   90.00
_cell.angle_gamma   90.00
#
_symmetry.space_group_name_H-M   'P 1'
#
loop_
_entity.id
_entity.type
_entity.pdbx_description
1 polymer ?
#
loop_
_entity_poly.entity_id
_entity_poly.type
_entity_poly.pdbx_seq_one_letter_code
_entity_poly.pdbx_strand_id
1 'polypeptide(L)' 'MVHCGEDLRFEDPARELNNQISELQARVAYPQHWSSGEHEQHIEKLRQLTYKKDRLSDRSGTSPMGRTHH' A
#
# COMPACT_ATOMS: atom_id res chain seq x y z
N MET A 1 22.58 3.21 26.00
CA MET A 1 22.38 3.61 24.59
C MET A 1 21.73 2.44 23.89
N VAL A 2 20.42 2.51 23.65
CA VAL A 2 19.70 1.48 22.89
C VAL A 2 20.18 1.57 21.46
N HIS A 3 20.78 0.48 20.98
CA HIS A 3 21.11 0.28 19.59
C HIS A 3 19.80 0.21 18.79
N CYS A 4 19.29 1.36 18.37
CA CYS A 4 18.36 1.40 17.25
C CYS A 4 19.20 1.14 15.99
N GLY A 5 19.48 -0.14 15.77
CA GLY A 5 19.86 -0.66 14.47
C GLY A 5 18.71 -0.36 13.53
N GLU A 6 18.79 0.82 12.94
CA GLU A 6 18.09 1.21 11.73
C GLU A 6 18.59 0.22 10.66
N ASP A 7 18.01 -0.97 10.72
CA ASP A 7 18.25 -2.05 9.78
C ASP A 7 17.60 -1.54 8.50
N LEU A 8 18.42 -0.81 7.74
CA LEU A 8 18.30 -0.39 6.35
C LEU A 8 18.12 -1.62 5.44
N ARG A 9 17.24 -2.56 5.80
CA ARG A 9 16.67 -3.47 4.83
C ARG A 9 15.74 -2.59 4.02
N PHE A 10 16.22 -2.22 2.84
CA PHE A 10 15.38 -1.87 1.69
C PHE A 10 14.08 -2.66 1.81
N GLU A 11 13.06 -2.03 2.38
CA GLU A 11 11.80 -2.71 2.58
C GLU A 11 11.27 -2.93 1.18
N ASP A 12 10.91 -4.18 0.86
CA ASP A 12 10.42 -4.50 -0.47
C ASP A 12 9.34 -3.45 -0.83
N PRO A 13 9.46 -2.76 -1.96
CA PRO A 13 8.58 -1.63 -2.24
C PRO A 13 7.10 -2.02 -2.30
N ALA A 14 6.78 -3.31 -2.50
CA ALA A 14 5.42 -3.81 -2.34
C ALA A 14 5.06 -4.07 -0.87
N ARG A 15 5.98 -4.55 -0.03
CA ARG A 15 5.79 -4.68 1.43
C ARG A 15 5.53 -3.32 2.10
N GLU A 16 6.37 -2.32 1.83
CA GLU A 16 6.19 -0.96 2.33
C GLU A 16 4.84 -0.39 1.90
N LEU A 17 4.47 -0.61 0.63
CA LEU A 17 3.20 -0.14 0.09
C LEU A 17 2.00 -0.85 0.74
N ASN A 18 2.10 -2.14 1.06
CA ASN A 18 1.06 -2.86 1.80
C ASN A 18 0.95 -2.39 3.26
N ASN A 19 2.07 -2.05 3.90
CA ASN A 19 2.10 -1.50 5.25
C ASN A 19 1.39 -0.15 5.31
N GLN A 20 1.72 0.76 4.37
CA GLN A 20 1.05 2.07 4.27
C GLN A 20 -0.45 1.95 3.98
N ILE A 21 -0.86 1.01 3.11
CA ILE A 21 -2.28 0.74 2.87
C ILE A 21 -2.97 0.26 4.15
N SER A 22 -2.37 -0.71 4.84
CA SER A 22 -2.95 -1.29 6.07
C SER A 22 -3.10 -0.24 7.17
N GLU A 23 -2.10 0.63 7.33
CA GLU A 23 -2.16 1.74 8.27
C GLU A 23 -3.30 2.71 7.91
N LEU A 24 -3.41 3.12 6.64
CA LEU A 24 -4.47 4.02 6.20
C LEU A 24 -5.85 3.39 6.33
N GLN A 25 -6.01 2.09 6.07
CA GLN A 25 -7.27 1.37 6.31
C GLN A 25 -7.67 1.44 7.78
N ALA A 26 -6.74 1.24 8.71
CA ALA A 26 -7.02 1.37 10.13
C ALA A 26 -7.46 2.81 10.48
N ARG A 27 -6.76 3.83 9.96
CA ARG A 27 -7.13 5.24 10.22
C ARG A 27 -8.51 5.59 9.67
N VAL A 28 -8.84 5.12 8.47
CA VAL A 28 -10.16 5.31 7.84
C VAL A 28 -11.26 4.55 8.58
N ALA A 29 -10.96 3.39 9.18
CA ALA A 29 -11.93 2.63 9.97
C ALA A 29 -12.36 3.34 11.26
N TYR A 30 -11.55 4.30 11.77
CA TYR A 30 -11.85 5.07 12.98
C TYR A 30 -11.97 6.58 12.69
N PRO A 31 -13.01 7.03 11.95
CA PRO A 31 -13.20 8.43 11.57
C PRO A 31 -13.35 9.37 12.78
N GLN A 32 -13.78 8.86 13.93
CA GLN A 32 -13.99 9.63 15.15
C GLN A 32 -12.74 10.34 15.70
N HIS A 33 -11.55 9.88 15.32
CA HIS A 33 -10.27 10.44 15.78
C HIS A 33 -9.71 11.50 14.83
N TRP A 34 -10.39 11.77 13.71
CA TRP A 34 -9.89 12.65 12.66
C TRP A 34 -10.90 13.76 12.37
N SER A 35 -10.39 14.93 12.02
CA SER A 35 -11.22 15.99 11.47
C SER A 35 -11.73 15.57 10.08
N SER A 36 -12.88 16.08 9.63
CA SER A 36 -13.44 15.72 8.32
C SER A 36 -12.42 15.85 7.17
N GLY A 37 -11.66 16.95 7.15
CA GLY A 37 -10.63 17.16 6.13
C GLY A 37 -9.42 16.21 6.24
N GLU A 38 -9.07 15.74 7.44
CA GLU A 38 -8.00 14.73 7.62
C GLU A 38 -8.48 13.35 7.22
N HIS A 39 -9.73 13.02 7.55
CA HIS A 39 -10.35 11.77 7.15
C HIS A 39 -10.47 11.65 5.63
N GLU A 40 -10.89 12.72 4.95
CA GLU A 40 -10.94 12.78 3.49
C GLU A 40 -9.55 12.59 2.85
N GLN A 41 -8.51 13.22 3.42
CA GLN A 41 -7.13 13.02 2.97
C GLN A 41 -6.66 11.56 3.16
N HIS A 42 -7.01 10.91 4.27
CA HIS A 42 -6.70 9.49 4.48
C HIS A 42 -7.41 8.59 3.46
N ILE A 43 -8.67 8.87 3.13
CA ILE A 43 -9.42 8.14 2.10
C ILE A 43 -8.77 8.33 0.72
N GLU A 44 -8.44 9.56 0.34
CA GLU A 44 -7.81 9.84 -0.95
C GLU A 44 -6.46 9.14 -1.08
N LYS A 45 -5.62 9.24 -0.05
CA LYS A 45 -4.31 8.59 -0.01
C LYS A 45 -4.42 7.05 -0.08
N LEU A 46 -5.41 6.48 0.61
CA LEU A 46 -5.72 5.04 0.52
C LEU A 46 -6.09 4.62 -0.90
N ARG A 47 -6.92 5.42 -1.60
CA ARG A 47 -7.29 5.19 -3.01
C ARG A 47 -6.06 5.22 -3.91
N GLN A 48 -5.19 6.23 -3.77
CA GLN A 48 -3.99 6.36 -4.59
C GLN A 48 -3.03 5.17 -4.41
N LEU A 49 -2.80 4.74 -3.16
CA LEU A 49 -1.92 3.61 -2.87
C LEU A 49 -2.51 2.29 -3.37
N THR A 50 -3.82 2.08 -3.23
CA THR A 50 -4.50 0.89 -3.76
C THR A 50 -4.41 0.84 -5.28
N TYR A 51 -4.59 1.97 -5.97
CA TYR A 51 -4.40 2.05 -7.41
C TYR A 51 -2.94 1.77 -7.83
N LYS A 52 -1.96 2.29 -7.08
CA LYS A 52 -0.54 2.01 -7.32
C LYS A 52 -0.22 0.52 -7.12
N LYS A 53 -0.81 -0.12 -6.10
CA LYS A 53 -0.71 -1.57 -5.86
C LYS A 53 -1.24 -2.37 -7.03
N ASP A 54 -2.45 -2.04 -7.47
CA ASP A 54 -3.12 -2.72 -8.58
C ASP A 54 -2.29 -2.63 -9.86
N ARG A 55 -1.78 -1.43 -10.19
CA ARG A 55 -0.91 -1.21 -11.34
C ARG A 55 0.43 -1.94 -11.25
N LEU A 56 1.01 -2.07 -10.06
CA LEU A 56 2.24 -2.87 -9.87
C LEU A 56 1.95 -4.36 -10.03
N SER A 57 0.80 -4.83 -9.57
CA SER A 57 0.36 -6.23 -9.72
C SER A 57 0.07 -6.57 -11.18
N ASP A 58 -0.61 -5.69 -11.92
CA ASP A 58 -0.87 -5.84 -13.36
C ASP A 58 0.42 -5.90 -14.19
N ARG A 59 1.39 -5.02 -13.86
CA ARG A 59 2.71 -5.01 -14.51
C ARG A 59 3.57 -6.24 -14.21
N SER A 60 3.33 -6.92 -13.09
CA SER A 60 3.90 -8.25 -12.82
C SER A 60 3.10 -9.40 -13.44
N GLY A 61 1.84 -9.15 -13.84
CA GLY A 61 0.96 -10.10 -14.52
C GLY A 61 1.17 -10.20 -16.03
N THR A 62 1.87 -9.25 -16.66
CA THR A 62 2.22 -9.34 -18.09
C THR A 62 3.49 -10.15 -18.31
N SER A 63 3.41 -11.46 -18.08
CA SER A 63 4.12 -12.42 -18.94
C SER A 63 3.17 -12.82 -20.07
N PRO A 64 3.33 -12.31 -21.30
CA PRO A 64 2.51 -12.72 -22.43
C PRO A 64 3.09 -14.02 -23.00
N MET A 65 2.99 -15.15 -22.31
CA MET A 65 3.23 -16.44 -22.95
C MET A 65 2.26 -17.52 -22.46
N GLY A 66 1.26 -17.79 -23.30
CA GLY A 66 0.96 -19.18 -23.67
C GLY A 66 -0.15 -19.89 -22.91
N ARG A 67 -1.34 -19.29 -22.76
CA ARG A 67 -2.57 -20.13 -22.69
C ARG A 67 -2.97 -20.53 -24.11
N THR A 68 -2.49 -21.68 -24.55
CA THR A 68 -3.15 -22.49 -25.59
C THR A 68 -3.46 -23.86 -24.99
N HIS A 69 -4.67 -23.98 -24.45
CA HIS A 69 -5.35 -25.25 -24.30
C HIS A 69 -6.53 -25.22 -25.28
N HIS A 70 -6.40 -25.90 -26.41
CA HIS A 70 -7.39 -26.82 -26.98
C HIS A 70 -6.81 -27.54 -28.21
#